data_AF-A0A1V1P365-F1
#
_entry.id   AF-A0A1V1P365-F1
#
_cell.length_a   1.000
_cell.length_b   1.000
_cell.length_c   1.000
_cell.angle_alpha   90.00
_cell.angle_beta   90.00
_cell.angle_gamma   90.00
#
_symmetry.space_group_name_H-M   'P 1'
#
loop_
_entity.id
_entity.type
_entity.pdbx_description
1 polymer ?
#
loop_
_entity_poly.entity_id
_entity_poly.type
_entity_poly.pdbx_seq_one_letter_code
_entity_poly.pdbx_strand_id
1 'polypeptide(L)'
;MSIYIGRHTMKSLKKYKTPTRKLCKLFLKSRNKWRLKYQNAKKDIKNLKNLNRYSKNRIKQLKMYIKELETKLAQVEQKIDIYQKQNNSQQTEDYLPIPFRDVPRKHTYSIGHIMLFISLVLFAGISMRGAAKAIEIFILQMQMNLLIPSWYAGRFWLMRLGLYKLLAPKQIASDWVWIIDHTNQIGSEKCLLILGVRLSSLGPNLILKHEDVEPIALFPVKSSNGNTVYQQLEESAKITGVPREIVADHGPDLKTGVEKFCNHHKKTVYVYDIKHKSASVLKQELKGDDDWENYCKYASQKRNETQQTRFAPVMPPNQKTKARFMNVGRLIRWGKKLLSFFKRAKNERLDGIDNEEIEKNFEDLKKFESKISEWDELDQITSKTESIIRKDGIFNGCSSKLKTELKDEIKTESGQRVADKLINFIENEETKARPNEKLVGSSEVIESVFGKLKRIEGDQEKSGFTGNVLSVCAMVSKTTLEMIKKAMETISTPCLNEWCMENLGDSIQCQRKKILKPCMKEGVASN
;
A
#
# COMPACT_ATOMS: atom_id res chain seq x y z
N MET A 1 94.49 2.62 -24.67
CA MET A 1 94.34 3.26 -25.99
C MET A 1 94.85 4.68 -25.89
N SER A 2 95.94 4.97 -26.60
CA SER A 2 96.61 6.26 -26.68
C SER A 2 95.66 7.39 -27.09
N ILE A 3 95.72 8.53 -26.42
CA ILE A 3 95.45 9.83 -27.05
C ILE A 3 96.51 10.83 -26.58
N TYR A 4 97.29 11.23 -27.58
CA TYR A 4 98.25 12.32 -27.66
C TYR A 4 97.63 13.67 -27.22
N ILE A 5 98.45 14.55 -26.64
CA ILE A 5 98.48 16.04 -26.75
C ILE A 5 99.58 16.44 -25.75
N GLY A 6 100.77 16.90 -26.12
CA GLY A 6 101.06 18.03 -27.00
C GLY A 6 101.80 19.07 -26.15
N ARG A 7 103.14 19.00 -26.10
CA ARG A 7 104.00 20.01 -25.49
C ARG A 7 103.90 21.30 -26.31
N HIS A 8 103.40 22.38 -25.72
CA HIS A 8 103.60 23.73 -26.25
C HIS A 8 103.82 24.75 -25.13
N THR A 9 105.09 25.17 -25.00
CA THR A 9 105.58 26.55 -24.85
C THR A 9 104.85 27.50 -23.89
N MET A 10 105.54 27.84 -22.78
CA MET A 10 105.32 29.06 -21.99
C MET A 10 105.34 30.31 -22.90
N LYS A 11 104.21 30.98 -23.04
CA LYS A 11 104.09 32.32 -23.63
C LYS A 11 103.62 33.31 -22.55
N SER A 12 104.28 34.47 -22.56
CA SER A 12 104.14 35.65 -21.69
C SER A 12 102.79 35.83 -20.97
N LEU A 13 102.84 36.03 -19.66
CA LEU A 13 101.72 36.51 -18.85
C LEU A 13 101.27 37.90 -19.33
N LYS A 14 100.15 37.97 -20.05
CA LYS A 14 99.44 39.23 -20.35
C LYS A 14 99.10 39.94 -19.04
N LYS A 15 99.68 41.13 -18.82
CA LYS A 15 99.24 42.05 -17.74
C LYS A 15 97.78 42.43 -17.99
N TYR A 16 96.90 41.98 -17.11
CA TYR A 16 95.48 42.32 -17.18
C TYR A 16 95.29 43.83 -16.92
N LYS A 17 94.52 44.53 -17.77
CA LYS A 17 94.17 45.96 -17.62
C LYS A 17 93.35 46.27 -16.34
N THR A 18 92.93 45.25 -15.60
CA THR A 18 92.06 45.37 -14.42
C THR A 18 92.89 45.18 -13.14
N PRO A 19 92.71 46.02 -12.09
CA PRO A 19 93.48 45.90 -10.85
C PRO A 19 93.41 44.49 -10.26
N THR A 20 94.55 43.93 -9.85
CA THR A 20 94.70 42.56 -9.33
C THR A 20 93.70 42.25 -8.20
N ARG A 21 93.40 43.25 -7.34
CA ARG A 21 92.40 43.14 -6.27
C ARG A 21 90.97 42.86 -6.78
N LYS A 22 90.58 43.42 -7.92
CA LYS A 22 89.26 43.18 -8.56
C LYS A 22 89.22 41.79 -9.21
N LEU A 23 90.27 41.36 -9.90
CA LEU A 23 90.39 40.02 -10.46
C LEU A 23 90.36 38.94 -9.37
N CYS A 24 91.13 39.10 -8.30
CA CYS A 24 91.10 38.19 -7.15
C CYS A 24 89.70 38.07 -6.54
N LYS A 25 88.97 39.18 -6.35
CA LYS A 25 87.57 39.16 -5.87
C LYS A 25 86.64 38.42 -6.84
N LEU A 26 86.82 38.58 -8.14
CA LEU A 26 85.98 37.96 -9.17
C LEU A 26 86.23 36.45 -9.27
N PHE A 27 87.50 36.03 -9.24
CA PHE A 27 87.88 34.61 -9.17
C PHE A 27 87.46 33.97 -7.85
N LEU A 28 87.57 34.66 -6.71
CA LEU A 28 87.06 34.17 -5.42
C LEU A 28 85.54 33.99 -5.43
N LYS A 29 84.77 34.94 -5.98
CA LYS A 29 83.32 34.81 -6.14
C LYS A 29 82.95 33.67 -7.07
N SER A 30 83.64 33.54 -8.21
CA SER A 30 83.42 32.43 -9.15
C SER A 30 83.72 31.06 -8.50
N ARG A 31 84.87 30.92 -7.82
CA ARG A 31 85.24 29.73 -7.06
C ARG A 31 84.20 29.37 -6.00
N ASN A 32 83.75 30.35 -5.22
CA ASN A 32 82.74 30.12 -4.18
C ASN A 32 81.38 29.72 -4.79
N LYS A 33 80.98 30.29 -5.94
CA LYS A 33 79.77 29.90 -6.68
C LYS A 33 79.87 28.46 -7.22
N TRP A 34 81.04 28.08 -7.75
CA TRP A 34 81.32 26.70 -8.19
C TRP A 34 81.34 25.72 -7.02
N ARG A 35 81.91 26.11 -5.88
CA ARG A 35 81.90 25.31 -4.64
C ARG A 35 80.48 25.06 -4.14
N LEU A 36 79.61 26.07 -4.18
CA LEU A 36 78.21 25.94 -3.80
C LEU A 36 77.43 25.05 -4.79
N LYS A 37 77.63 25.23 -6.11
CA LYS A 37 77.05 24.35 -7.13
C LYS A 37 77.47 22.89 -6.93
N TYR A 38 78.73 22.65 -6.63
CA TYR A 38 79.24 21.30 -6.35
C TYR A 38 78.63 20.71 -5.07
N GLN A 39 78.48 21.48 -4.01
CA GLN A 39 77.82 21.04 -2.77
C GLN A 39 76.34 20.68 -3.00
N ASN A 40 75.60 21.48 -3.78
CA ASN A 40 74.22 21.19 -4.15
C ASN A 40 74.13 19.93 -5.02
N ALA A 41 74.93 19.83 -6.09
CA ALA A 41 74.96 18.65 -6.94
C ALA A 41 75.32 17.37 -6.15
N LYS A 42 76.25 17.46 -5.19
CA LYS A 42 76.61 16.34 -4.30
C LYS A 42 75.44 15.94 -3.39
N LYS A 43 74.67 16.91 -2.88
CA LYS A 43 73.46 16.66 -2.09
C LYS A 43 72.36 16.01 -2.94
N ASP A 44 72.15 16.49 -4.16
CA ASP A 44 71.14 15.97 -5.09
C ASP A 44 71.48 14.54 -5.54
N ILE A 45 72.75 14.26 -5.86
CA ILE A 45 73.21 12.90 -6.17
C ILE A 45 72.99 11.96 -4.98
N LYS A 46 73.22 12.42 -3.74
CA LYS A 46 72.96 11.61 -2.54
C LYS A 46 71.47 11.33 -2.36
N ASN A 47 70.62 12.35 -2.55
CA ASN A 47 69.16 12.21 -2.46
C ASN A 47 68.62 11.26 -3.54
N LEU A 48 69.04 11.42 -4.79
CA LEU A 48 68.64 10.54 -5.90
C LEU A 48 69.10 9.10 -5.69
N LYS A 49 70.31 8.87 -5.14
CA LYS A 49 70.78 7.53 -4.77
C LYS A 49 69.90 6.89 -3.69
N ASN A 50 69.52 7.65 -2.67
CA ASN A 50 68.62 7.17 -1.61
C ASN A 50 67.23 6.86 -2.16
N LEU A 51 66.68 7.73 -3.02
CA LEU A 51 65.38 7.53 -3.64
C LEU A 51 65.39 6.27 -4.51
N ASN A 52 66.42 6.09 -5.35
CA ASN A 52 66.55 4.92 -6.21
C ASN A 52 66.68 3.62 -5.39
N ARG A 53 67.42 3.66 -4.26
CA ARG A 53 67.50 2.53 -3.32
C ARG A 53 66.13 2.20 -2.72
N TYR A 54 65.38 3.22 -2.28
CA TYR A 54 64.04 3.04 -1.74
C TYR A 54 63.07 2.47 -2.78
N SER A 55 63.04 3.03 -3.99
CA SER A 55 62.22 2.56 -5.10
C SER A 55 62.54 1.12 -5.49
N LYS A 56 63.82 0.72 -5.54
CA LYS A 56 64.22 -0.67 -5.80
C LYS A 56 63.74 -1.63 -4.72
N ASN A 57 63.84 -1.25 -3.45
CA ASN A 57 63.33 -2.05 -2.34
C ASN A 57 61.79 -2.18 -2.40
N ARG A 58 61.10 -1.09 -2.73
CA ARG A 58 59.64 -1.09 -2.86
C ARG A 58 59.16 -1.97 -4.02
N ILE A 59 59.83 -1.91 -5.17
CA ILE A 59 59.55 -2.80 -6.30
C ILE A 59 59.76 -4.27 -5.92
N LYS A 60 60.82 -4.58 -5.16
CA LYS A 60 61.07 -5.95 -4.68
C LYS A 60 59.95 -6.43 -3.75
N GLN A 61 59.52 -5.60 -2.80
CA GLN A 61 58.40 -5.93 -1.91
C GLN A 61 57.09 -6.14 -2.68
N LEU A 62 56.77 -5.25 -3.63
CA LEU A 62 55.57 -5.37 -4.45
C LEU A 62 55.57 -6.64 -5.31
N LYS A 63 56.72 -7.02 -5.88
CA LYS A 63 56.85 -8.29 -6.61
C LYS A 63 56.61 -9.51 -5.73
N MET A 64 57.12 -9.50 -4.49
CA MET A 64 56.85 -10.59 -3.54
C MET A 64 55.36 -10.65 -3.17
N TYR A 65 54.74 -9.49 -2.94
CA TYR A 65 53.32 -9.40 -2.61
C TYR A 65 52.40 -9.84 -3.76
N ILE A 66 52.72 -9.46 -5.00
CA ILE A 66 52.00 -9.95 -6.19
C ILE A 66 52.08 -11.46 -6.29
N LYS A 67 53.28 -12.04 -6.10
CA LYS A 67 53.46 -13.49 -6.13
C LYS A 67 52.65 -14.21 -5.04
N GLU A 68 52.57 -13.61 -3.85
CA GLU A 68 51.75 -14.14 -2.75
C GLU A 68 50.25 -14.08 -3.10
N LEU A 69 49.79 -12.97 -3.69
CA LEU A 69 48.41 -12.82 -4.15
C LEU A 69 48.06 -13.78 -5.28
N GLU A 70 48.96 -14.00 -6.24
CA GLU A 70 48.80 -15.00 -7.31
C GLU A 70 48.65 -16.41 -6.72
N THR A 71 49.46 -16.79 -5.74
CA THR A 71 49.29 -18.08 -5.05
C THR A 71 47.98 -18.18 -4.28
N LYS A 72 47.52 -17.10 -3.65
CA LYS A 72 46.22 -17.07 -2.97
C LYS A 72 45.06 -17.16 -3.95
N LEU A 73 45.15 -16.48 -5.09
CA LEU A 73 44.17 -16.56 -6.17
C LEU A 73 44.06 -17.99 -6.70
N ALA A 74 45.19 -18.63 -7.01
CA ALA A 74 45.20 -20.02 -7.48
C ALA A 74 44.59 -20.99 -6.45
N GLN A 75 44.83 -20.78 -5.15
CA GLN A 75 44.21 -21.58 -4.09
C GLN A 75 42.69 -21.36 -3.99
N VAL A 76 42.21 -20.13 -4.20
CA VAL A 76 40.78 -19.81 -4.21
C VAL A 76 40.12 -20.40 -5.46
N GLU A 77 40.75 -20.31 -6.63
CA GLU A 77 40.29 -20.91 -7.87
C GLU A 77 40.18 -22.43 -7.76
N GLN A 78 41.19 -23.11 -7.17
CA GLN A 78 41.09 -24.54 -6.86
C GLN A 78 39.98 -24.87 -5.88
N LYS A 79 39.77 -24.06 -4.83
CA LYS A 79 38.65 -24.26 -3.90
C LYS A 79 37.30 -24.09 -4.58
N ILE A 80 37.17 -23.12 -5.48
CA ILE A 80 35.96 -22.90 -6.30
C ILE A 80 35.73 -24.12 -7.21
N ASP A 81 36.77 -24.62 -7.88
CA ASP A 81 36.66 -25.77 -8.78
C ASP A 81 36.31 -27.07 -8.03
N ILE A 82 36.87 -27.26 -6.82
CA ILE A 82 36.49 -28.37 -5.93
C ILE A 82 35.04 -28.23 -5.44
N TYR A 83 34.62 -27.02 -5.03
CA TYR A 83 33.22 -26.75 -4.65
C TYR A 83 32.26 -26.96 -5.83
N GLN A 84 32.64 -26.55 -7.03
CA GLN A 84 31.85 -26.75 -8.25
C GLN A 84 31.76 -28.24 -8.63
N LYS A 85 32.85 -29.01 -8.47
CA LYS A 85 32.85 -30.46 -8.70
C LYS A 85 32.06 -31.22 -7.63
N GLN A 86 32.09 -30.78 -6.38
CA GLN A 86 31.26 -31.31 -5.29
C GLN A 86 29.77 -31.00 -5.51
N ASN A 87 29.42 -29.78 -5.94
CA ASN A 87 28.05 -29.42 -6.31
C ASN A 87 27.55 -30.11 -7.59
N ASN A 88 28.41 -30.36 -8.58
CA ASN A 88 28.03 -31.09 -9.79
C ASN A 88 27.74 -32.58 -9.54
N SER A 89 28.27 -33.15 -8.45
CA SER A 89 27.96 -34.52 -8.02
C SER A 89 26.63 -34.62 -7.26
N GLN A 90 26.04 -33.46 -6.90
CA GLN A 90 24.71 -33.29 -6.32
C GLN A 90 23.88 -32.34 -7.21
N GLN A 91 23.81 -32.62 -8.52
CA GLN A 91 22.76 -32.06 -9.35
C GLN A 91 21.42 -32.73 -9.00
N THR A 92 20.83 -32.32 -7.89
CA THR A 92 19.39 -32.05 -7.94
C THR A 92 19.25 -30.85 -8.87
N GLU A 93 18.83 -31.08 -10.12
CA GLU A 93 18.32 -30.00 -10.96
C GLU A 93 17.23 -29.29 -10.15
N ASP A 94 17.57 -28.15 -9.57
CA ASP A 94 16.66 -27.34 -8.79
C ASP A 94 15.66 -26.72 -9.78
N TYR A 95 14.63 -27.51 -10.12
CA TYR A 95 13.65 -27.14 -11.13
C TYR A 95 12.74 -26.06 -10.56
N LEU A 96 13.26 -24.83 -10.44
CA LEU A 96 12.45 -23.64 -10.15
C LEU A 96 11.26 -23.63 -11.10
N PRO A 97 10.03 -23.48 -10.62
CA PRO A 97 8.86 -23.47 -11.49
C PRO A 97 9.01 -22.40 -12.58
N ILE A 98 8.47 -22.66 -13.77
CA ILE A 98 8.57 -21.77 -14.96
C ILE A 98 8.30 -20.29 -14.61
N PRO A 99 7.28 -19.92 -13.80
CA PRO A 99 7.03 -18.53 -13.43
C PRO A 99 8.20 -17.86 -12.70
N PHE A 100 9.00 -18.62 -11.94
CA PHE A 100 10.16 -18.10 -11.23
C PHE A 100 11.39 -17.90 -12.13
N ARG A 101 11.34 -18.38 -13.39
CA ARG A 101 12.38 -18.19 -14.41
C ARG A 101 12.04 -17.10 -15.43
N ASP A 102 10.75 -16.82 -15.64
CA ASP A 102 10.30 -15.82 -16.63
C ASP A 102 10.41 -14.40 -16.10
N VAL A 103 11.36 -13.62 -16.63
CA VAL A 103 11.62 -12.24 -16.22
C VAL A 103 11.00 -11.26 -17.21
N PRO A 104 10.09 -10.37 -16.77
CA PRO A 104 9.56 -9.31 -17.63
C PRO A 104 10.67 -8.45 -18.21
N ARG A 105 10.49 -7.93 -19.43
CA ARG A 105 11.47 -7.04 -20.06
C ARG A 105 11.82 -5.86 -19.14
N LYS A 106 13.13 -5.54 -19.05
CA LYS A 106 13.69 -4.45 -18.22
C LYS A 106 13.46 -4.64 -16.71
N HIS A 107 13.21 -5.86 -16.24
CA HIS A 107 13.10 -6.19 -14.81
C HIS A 107 14.18 -7.19 -14.42
N THR A 108 14.39 -7.33 -13.11
CA THR A 108 15.36 -8.29 -12.53
C THR A 108 14.65 -9.47 -11.87
N TYR A 109 13.44 -9.25 -11.34
CA TYR A 109 12.66 -10.26 -10.65
C TYR A 109 11.67 -10.92 -11.62
N SER A 110 11.54 -12.24 -11.54
CA SER A 110 10.61 -12.99 -12.38
C SER A 110 9.15 -12.79 -11.98
N ILE A 111 8.23 -13.09 -12.89
CA ILE A 111 6.78 -12.98 -12.67
C ILE A 111 6.32 -13.79 -11.46
N GLY A 112 6.99 -14.90 -11.13
CA GLY A 112 6.75 -15.71 -9.94
C GLY A 112 7.02 -14.94 -8.65
N HIS A 113 8.14 -14.21 -8.56
CA HIS A 113 8.43 -13.35 -7.39
C HIS A 113 7.36 -12.27 -7.23
N ILE A 114 7.00 -11.64 -8.35
CA ILE A 114 6.07 -10.52 -8.36
C ILE A 114 4.67 -10.98 -7.95
N MET A 115 4.20 -12.09 -8.54
CA MET A 115 2.92 -12.71 -8.19
C MET A 115 2.88 -13.15 -6.73
N LEU A 116 3.94 -13.80 -6.24
CA LEU A 116 4.03 -14.23 -4.85
C LEU A 116 3.95 -13.02 -3.91
N PHE A 117 4.74 -11.97 -4.15
CA PHE A 117 4.71 -10.75 -3.33
C PHE A 117 3.31 -10.11 -3.32
N ILE A 118 2.71 -9.90 -4.49
CA ILE A 118 1.38 -9.30 -4.61
C ILE A 118 0.34 -10.17 -3.90
N SER A 119 0.45 -11.50 -4.01
CA SER A 119 -0.48 -12.42 -3.35
C SER A 119 -0.39 -12.37 -1.83
N LEU A 120 0.83 -12.29 -1.29
CA LEU A 120 1.06 -12.13 0.15
C LEU A 120 0.43 -10.83 0.67
N VAL A 121 0.52 -9.74 -0.10
CA VAL A 121 -0.02 -8.44 0.31
C VAL A 121 -1.54 -8.37 0.15
N LEU A 122 -2.07 -8.75 -1.01
CA LEU A 122 -3.48 -8.56 -1.35
C LEU A 122 -4.40 -9.64 -0.78
N PHE A 123 -3.96 -10.89 -0.80
CA PHE A 123 -4.78 -12.05 -0.42
C PHE A 123 -4.45 -12.57 0.98
N ALA A 124 -3.17 -12.68 1.35
CA ALA A 124 -2.79 -13.09 2.71
C ALA A 124 -2.80 -11.93 3.73
N GLY A 125 -2.90 -10.68 3.26
CA GLY A 125 -3.00 -9.50 4.14
C GLY A 125 -1.72 -9.17 4.91
N ILE A 126 -0.58 -9.64 4.44
CA ILE A 126 0.72 -9.34 5.01
C ILE A 126 1.13 -7.91 4.61
N SER A 127 1.76 -7.18 5.52
CA SER A 127 2.34 -5.87 5.19
C SER A 127 3.40 -6.00 4.08
N MET A 128 3.64 -4.96 3.28
CA MET A 128 4.67 -5.02 2.22
C MET A 128 6.06 -5.40 2.76
N ARG A 129 6.40 -4.95 3.98
CA ARG A 129 7.65 -5.34 4.66
C ARG A 129 7.62 -6.79 5.10
N GLY A 130 6.51 -7.25 5.66
CA GLY A 130 6.31 -8.65 6.03
C GLY A 130 6.36 -9.58 4.81
N ALA A 131 5.81 -9.17 3.66
CA ALA A 131 5.84 -9.96 2.44
C ALA A 131 7.28 -10.12 1.91
N ALA A 132 8.08 -9.04 1.91
CA ALA A 132 9.50 -9.12 1.57
C ALA A 132 10.26 -10.08 2.51
N LYS A 133 10.02 -9.99 3.83
CA LYS A 133 10.63 -10.87 4.82
C LYS A 133 10.17 -12.33 4.71
N ALA A 134 8.90 -12.57 4.41
CA ALA A 134 8.38 -13.91 4.19
C ALA A 134 9.08 -14.56 2.97
N ILE A 135 9.19 -13.83 1.86
CA ILE A 135 9.91 -14.31 0.67
C ILE A 135 11.38 -14.57 0.99
N GLU A 136 12.04 -13.68 1.74
CA GLU A 136 13.43 -13.89 2.20
C GLU A 136 13.57 -15.18 3.00
N ILE A 137 12.67 -15.44 3.97
CA ILE A 137 12.69 -16.67 4.76
C ILE A 137 12.50 -17.89 3.86
N PHE A 138 11.53 -17.88 2.95
CA PHE A 138 11.30 -19.01 2.05
C PHE A 138 12.52 -19.29 1.16
N ILE A 139 13.10 -18.26 0.56
CA ILE A 139 14.29 -18.40 -0.28
C ILE A 139 15.46 -19.00 0.52
N LEU A 140 15.71 -18.50 1.72
CA LEU A 140 16.83 -18.95 2.56
C LEU A 140 16.61 -20.37 3.13
N GLN A 141 15.41 -20.67 3.63
CA GLN A 141 15.11 -21.97 4.26
C GLN A 141 15.00 -23.10 3.23
N MET A 142 14.47 -22.80 2.04
CA MET A 142 14.39 -23.76 0.93
C MET A 142 15.65 -23.75 0.06
N GLN A 143 16.68 -22.97 0.43
CA GLN A 143 17.96 -22.87 -0.27
C GLN A 143 17.81 -22.55 -1.78
N MET A 144 16.77 -21.79 -2.13
CA MET A 144 16.46 -21.47 -3.52
C MET A 144 17.47 -20.45 -4.05
N ASN A 145 17.98 -20.65 -5.26
CA ASN A 145 18.84 -19.68 -5.92
C ASN A 145 18.03 -18.52 -6.54
N LEU A 146 17.35 -17.74 -5.70
CA LEU A 146 16.47 -16.64 -6.07
C LEU A 146 16.88 -15.32 -5.41
N LEU A 147 16.55 -14.19 -6.06
CA LEU A 147 16.80 -12.87 -5.51
C LEU A 147 15.76 -12.49 -4.45
N ILE A 148 16.21 -11.86 -3.38
CA ILE A 148 15.34 -11.35 -2.32
C ILE A 148 14.81 -9.95 -2.70
N PRO A 149 13.49 -9.75 -2.83
CA PRO A 149 12.92 -8.44 -3.14
C PRO A 149 12.88 -7.53 -1.93
N SER A 150 13.14 -6.24 -2.14
CA SER A 150 12.84 -5.22 -1.12
C SER A 150 11.33 -4.92 -1.09
N TRP A 151 10.83 -4.48 0.06
CA TRP A 151 9.43 -4.04 0.20
C TRP A 151 9.09 -2.88 -0.75
N TYR A 152 10.08 -2.05 -1.10
CA TYR A 152 9.92 -0.93 -2.01
C TYR A 152 9.77 -1.39 -3.47
N ALA A 153 10.52 -2.40 -3.90
CA ALA A 153 10.32 -3.03 -5.20
C ALA A 153 8.90 -3.61 -5.33
N GLY A 154 8.47 -4.34 -4.29
CA GLY A 154 7.11 -4.90 -4.24
C GLY A 154 6.00 -3.84 -4.25
N ARG A 155 6.22 -2.69 -3.60
CA ARG A 155 5.31 -1.53 -3.69
C ARG A 155 5.16 -1.05 -5.14
N PHE A 156 6.26 -0.93 -5.88
CA PHE A 156 6.21 -0.52 -7.29
C PHE A 156 5.46 -1.53 -8.15
N TRP A 157 5.65 -2.83 -7.94
CA TRP A 157 4.90 -3.85 -8.68
C TRP A 157 3.40 -3.73 -8.42
N LEU A 158 3.00 -3.52 -7.17
CA LEU A 158 1.61 -3.35 -6.81
C LEU A 158 1.00 -2.12 -7.50
N MET A 159 1.71 -0.99 -7.48
CA MET A 159 1.26 0.24 -8.12
C MET A 159 1.18 0.11 -9.65
N ARG A 160 2.17 -0.54 -10.28
CA ARG A 160 2.18 -0.80 -11.72
C ARG A 160 1.03 -1.71 -12.14
N LEU A 161 0.75 -2.76 -11.37
CA LEU A 161 -0.40 -3.64 -11.62
C LEU A 161 -1.71 -2.84 -11.50
N GLY A 162 -1.84 -2.01 -10.47
CA GLY A 162 -3.01 -1.16 -10.27
C GLY A 162 -3.24 -0.19 -11.42
N LEU A 163 -2.20 0.55 -11.81
CA LEU A 163 -2.28 1.49 -12.94
C LEU A 163 -2.54 0.79 -14.27
N TYR A 164 -1.91 -0.38 -14.50
CA TYR A 164 -2.19 -1.18 -15.69
C TYR A 164 -3.66 -1.60 -15.77
N LYS A 165 -4.24 -2.10 -14.67
CA LYS A 165 -5.66 -2.50 -14.64
C LYS A 165 -6.60 -1.32 -14.82
N LEU A 166 -6.26 -0.15 -14.26
CA LEU A 166 -7.02 1.08 -14.42
C LEU A 166 -7.04 1.52 -15.90
N LEU A 167 -5.87 1.56 -16.54
CA LEU A 167 -5.70 2.00 -17.94
C LEU A 167 -6.08 0.95 -18.99
N ALA A 168 -6.25 -0.32 -18.59
CA ALA A 168 -6.62 -1.38 -19.50
C ALA A 168 -7.92 -1.01 -20.26
N PRO A 169 -8.00 -1.17 -21.58
CA PRO A 169 -9.21 -0.88 -22.34
C PRO A 169 -10.42 -1.64 -21.77
N LYS A 170 -11.55 -0.95 -21.65
CA LYS A 170 -12.80 -1.52 -21.19
C LYS A 170 -13.75 -1.69 -22.36
N GLN A 171 -14.62 -2.70 -22.28
CA GLN A 171 -15.68 -2.88 -23.27
C GLN A 171 -16.66 -1.70 -23.19
N ILE A 172 -16.93 -1.05 -24.32
CA ILE A 172 -18.03 -0.08 -24.43
C ILE A 172 -19.33 -0.85 -24.57
N ALA A 173 -20.23 -0.73 -23.59
CA ALA A 173 -21.53 -1.38 -23.65
C ALA A 173 -22.53 -0.79 -22.64
N SER A 174 -23.81 -1.11 -22.81
CA SER A 174 -24.90 -0.43 -22.09
C SER A 174 -25.41 -1.14 -20.84
N ASP A 175 -24.82 -2.27 -20.45
CA ASP A 175 -25.26 -3.07 -19.28
C ASP A 175 -24.30 -3.00 -18.08
N TRP A 176 -23.35 -2.06 -18.10
CA TRP A 176 -22.47 -1.86 -16.95
C TRP A 176 -23.26 -1.43 -15.71
N VAL A 177 -22.91 -2.05 -14.59
CA VAL A 177 -23.21 -1.58 -13.24
C VAL A 177 -21.98 -0.86 -12.73
N TRP A 178 -22.11 0.40 -12.34
CA TRP A 178 -21.06 1.13 -11.64
C TRP A 178 -21.34 1.15 -10.15
N ILE A 179 -20.40 0.66 -9.36
CA ILE A 179 -20.43 0.73 -7.90
C ILE A 179 -19.46 1.84 -7.52
N ILE A 180 -19.98 2.90 -6.91
CA ILE A 180 -19.22 4.13 -6.66
C ILE A 180 -19.25 4.49 -5.18
N ASP A 181 -18.11 4.95 -4.68
CA ASP A 181 -18.01 5.47 -3.32
C ASP A 181 -16.77 6.36 -3.19
N HIS A 182 -16.79 7.26 -2.21
CA HIS A 182 -15.65 8.07 -1.84
C HIS A 182 -14.93 7.48 -0.65
N THR A 183 -13.62 7.33 -0.77
CA THR A 183 -12.75 7.20 0.40
C THR A 183 -12.18 8.56 0.78
N ASN A 184 -12.09 8.81 2.09
CA ASN A 184 -11.55 10.04 2.66
C ASN A 184 -10.30 9.70 3.47
N GLN A 185 -9.27 10.53 3.38
CA GLN A 185 -8.09 10.46 4.25
C GLN A 185 -7.89 11.78 5.00
N ILE A 186 -6.84 11.86 5.83
CA ILE A 186 -6.50 13.10 6.51
C ILE A 186 -6.13 14.18 5.48
N GLY A 187 -6.81 15.33 5.56
CA GLY A 187 -6.71 16.43 4.61
C GLY A 187 -8.07 16.79 4.03
N SER A 188 -8.09 17.66 3.03
CA SER A 188 -9.30 17.98 2.25
C SER A 188 -9.56 16.98 1.11
N GLU A 189 -8.59 16.10 0.83
CA GLU A 189 -8.65 15.20 -0.31
C GLU A 189 -9.64 14.05 -0.10
N LYS A 190 -10.48 13.84 -1.12
CA LYS A 190 -11.36 12.69 -1.28
C LYS A 190 -10.94 11.93 -2.53
N CYS A 191 -11.20 10.63 -2.59
CA CYS A 191 -10.95 9.86 -3.80
C CYS A 191 -12.21 9.11 -4.18
N LEU A 192 -12.77 9.45 -5.36
CA LEU A 192 -13.88 8.71 -5.95
C LEU A 192 -13.32 7.48 -6.66
N LEU A 193 -13.78 6.30 -6.26
CA LEU A 193 -13.51 5.05 -6.97
C LEU A 193 -14.79 4.61 -7.68
N ILE A 194 -14.66 4.23 -8.94
CA ILE A 194 -15.72 3.61 -9.73
C ILE A 194 -15.28 2.20 -10.09
N LEU A 195 -15.96 1.22 -9.51
CA LEU A 195 -15.84 -0.18 -9.89
C LEU A 195 -16.96 -0.55 -10.84
N GLY A 196 -16.70 -1.42 -11.80
CA GLY A 196 -17.66 -1.80 -12.83
C GLY A 196 -17.82 -3.30 -12.93
N VAL A 197 -19.04 -3.77 -13.20
CA VAL A 197 -19.31 -5.15 -13.64
C VAL A 197 -20.38 -5.15 -14.72
N ARG A 198 -20.33 -6.11 -15.65
CA ARG A 198 -21.35 -6.26 -16.71
C ARG A 198 -22.52 -7.07 -16.14
N LEU A 199 -23.77 -6.58 -16.26
CA LEU A 199 -24.93 -7.39 -15.86
C LEU A 199 -24.97 -8.72 -16.59
N SER A 200 -24.54 -8.73 -17.86
CA SER A 200 -24.48 -9.95 -18.69
C SER A 200 -23.49 -11.00 -18.20
N SER A 201 -22.51 -10.63 -17.36
CA SER A 201 -21.54 -11.57 -16.79
C SER A 201 -21.95 -12.12 -15.41
N LEU A 202 -23.02 -11.58 -14.82
CA LEU A 202 -23.47 -11.99 -13.50
C LEU A 202 -24.32 -13.26 -13.57
N GLY A 203 -24.07 -14.17 -12.64
CA GLY A 203 -24.88 -15.36 -12.44
C GLY A 203 -26.14 -15.09 -11.63
N PRO A 204 -26.87 -16.14 -11.20
CA PRO A 204 -28.06 -15.98 -10.37
C PRO A 204 -27.78 -15.44 -8.96
N ASN A 205 -26.53 -15.52 -8.50
CA ASN A 205 -26.06 -15.00 -7.21
C ASN A 205 -25.28 -13.70 -7.45
N LEU A 206 -25.79 -12.59 -6.92
CA LEU A 206 -25.21 -11.25 -7.08
C LEU A 206 -24.25 -10.85 -5.95
N ILE A 207 -23.82 -11.79 -5.10
CA ILE A 207 -22.73 -11.55 -4.16
C ILE A 207 -21.42 -11.39 -4.95
N LEU A 208 -21.03 -10.13 -5.17
CA LEU A 208 -19.83 -9.79 -5.91
C LEU A 208 -18.55 -10.06 -5.12
N LYS A 209 -17.59 -10.71 -5.77
CA LYS A 209 -16.21 -10.83 -5.31
C LYS A 209 -15.36 -9.74 -5.94
N HIS A 210 -14.16 -9.53 -5.38
CA HIS A 210 -13.19 -8.58 -5.95
C HIS A 210 -12.79 -8.94 -7.39
N GLU A 211 -12.77 -10.23 -7.73
CA GLU A 211 -12.45 -10.72 -9.07
C GLU A 211 -13.56 -10.50 -10.12
N ASP A 212 -14.80 -10.24 -9.68
CA ASP A 212 -15.95 -10.04 -10.57
C ASP A 212 -16.07 -8.60 -11.07
N VAL A 213 -15.39 -7.65 -10.40
CA VAL A 213 -15.45 -6.22 -10.70
C VAL A 213 -14.13 -5.72 -11.30
N GLU A 214 -14.21 -4.70 -12.14
CA GLU A 214 -13.09 -4.03 -12.79
C GLU A 214 -12.94 -2.59 -12.29
N PRO A 215 -11.72 -2.04 -12.22
CA PRO A 215 -11.53 -0.64 -11.92
C PRO A 215 -11.82 0.19 -13.18
N ILE A 216 -12.88 1.01 -13.14
CA ILE A 216 -13.27 1.87 -14.25
C ILE A 216 -12.56 3.20 -14.15
N ALA A 217 -12.61 3.83 -12.99
CA ALA A 217 -11.99 5.13 -12.77
C ALA A 217 -11.58 5.33 -11.31
N LEU A 218 -10.59 6.19 -11.11
CA LEU A 218 -10.06 6.57 -9.81
C LEU A 218 -9.72 8.05 -9.85
N PHE A 219 -10.47 8.87 -9.10
CA PHE A 219 -10.34 10.32 -9.11
C PHE A 219 -10.05 10.87 -7.71
N PRO A 220 -8.77 11.09 -7.38
CA PRO A 220 -8.40 11.91 -6.23
C PRO A 220 -8.76 13.38 -6.51
N VAL A 221 -9.46 14.03 -5.58
CA VAL A 221 -9.90 15.42 -5.68
C VAL A 221 -9.77 16.14 -4.35
N LYS A 222 -9.42 17.44 -4.38
CA LYS A 222 -9.32 18.28 -3.18
C LYS A 222 -10.68 18.73 -2.63
N SER A 223 -11.70 18.72 -3.47
CA SER A 223 -13.09 18.99 -3.11
C SER A 223 -14.00 18.13 -3.99
N SER A 224 -15.02 17.55 -3.36
CA SER A 224 -16.08 16.83 -4.06
C SER A 224 -17.41 17.52 -3.76
N ASN A 225 -18.22 17.68 -4.80
CA ASN A 225 -19.59 18.16 -4.76
C ASN A 225 -20.34 17.50 -5.92
N GLY A 226 -21.67 17.69 -5.99
CA GLY A 226 -22.50 17.05 -7.03
C GLY A 226 -22.06 17.35 -8.47
N ASN A 227 -21.55 18.54 -8.78
CA ASN A 227 -21.06 18.86 -10.12
C ASN A 227 -19.75 18.14 -10.44
N THR A 228 -18.82 18.06 -9.48
CA THR A 228 -17.57 17.30 -9.63
C THR A 228 -17.87 15.82 -9.89
N VAL A 229 -18.76 15.22 -9.10
CA VAL A 229 -19.17 13.81 -9.28
C VAL A 229 -19.82 13.61 -10.64
N TYR A 230 -20.74 14.50 -11.05
CA TYR A 230 -21.37 14.43 -12.37
C TYR A 230 -20.33 14.42 -13.51
N GLN A 231 -19.36 15.34 -13.48
CA GLN A 231 -18.29 15.39 -14.49
C GLN A 231 -17.44 14.12 -14.49
N GLN A 232 -17.10 13.57 -13.33
CA GLN A 232 -16.36 12.32 -13.21
C GLN A 232 -17.13 11.12 -13.80
N LEU A 233 -18.45 11.10 -13.64
CA LEU A 233 -19.32 10.08 -14.24
C LEU A 233 -19.37 10.23 -15.77
N GLU A 234 -19.47 11.46 -16.30
CA GLU A 234 -19.40 11.72 -17.75
C GLU A 234 -18.05 11.29 -18.34
N GLU A 235 -16.93 11.58 -17.67
CA GLU A 235 -15.61 11.09 -18.09
C GLU A 235 -15.53 9.57 -18.08
N SER A 236 -16.13 8.91 -17.09
CA SER A 236 -16.17 7.44 -16.99
C SER A 236 -17.07 6.81 -18.07
N ALA A 237 -18.10 7.52 -18.52
CA ALA A 237 -18.96 7.08 -19.60
C ALA A 237 -18.19 7.00 -20.94
N LYS A 238 -17.14 7.80 -21.12
CA LYS A 238 -16.25 7.70 -22.29
C LYS A 238 -15.43 6.40 -22.32
N ILE A 239 -15.21 5.79 -21.14
CA ILE A 239 -14.42 4.55 -20.99
C ILE A 239 -15.27 3.31 -21.25
N THR A 240 -16.48 3.26 -20.70
CA THR A 240 -17.32 2.04 -20.70
C THR A 240 -18.63 2.19 -21.47
N GLY A 241 -18.95 3.39 -21.96
CA GLY A 241 -20.31 3.75 -22.33
C GLY A 241 -21.15 4.15 -21.11
N VAL A 242 -22.38 4.56 -21.35
CA VAL A 242 -23.33 4.93 -20.30
C VAL A 242 -23.78 3.66 -19.54
N PRO A 243 -23.68 3.61 -18.21
CA PRO A 243 -24.03 2.42 -17.43
C PRO A 243 -25.54 2.21 -17.39
N ARG A 244 -25.96 0.96 -17.21
CA ARG A 244 -27.35 0.62 -16.91
C ARG A 244 -27.74 1.05 -15.50
N GLU A 245 -26.81 0.91 -14.57
CA GLU A 245 -27.04 1.04 -13.14
C GLU A 245 -25.86 1.74 -12.47
N ILE A 246 -26.15 2.60 -11.50
CA ILE A 246 -25.18 3.14 -10.55
C ILE A 246 -25.65 2.76 -9.14
N VAL A 247 -24.76 2.14 -8.35
CA VAL A 247 -24.99 1.75 -6.96
C VAL A 247 -24.09 2.59 -6.07
N ALA A 248 -24.68 3.33 -5.13
CA ALA A 248 -23.93 4.17 -4.21
C ALA A 248 -24.69 4.42 -2.90
N ASP A 249 -24.01 5.02 -1.93
CA ASP A 249 -24.67 5.63 -0.78
C ASP A 249 -25.33 6.98 -1.14
N HIS A 250 -26.27 7.43 -0.32
CA HIS A 250 -26.89 8.75 -0.48
C HIS A 250 -26.06 9.88 0.16
N GLY A 251 -24.73 9.78 0.15
CA GLY A 251 -23.86 10.89 0.48
C GLY A 251 -24.23 12.13 -0.35
N PRO A 252 -24.32 13.35 0.22
CA PRO A 252 -24.88 14.51 -0.48
C PRO A 252 -24.23 14.80 -1.84
N ASP A 253 -22.90 14.67 -1.91
CA ASP A 253 -22.12 14.87 -3.14
C ASP A 253 -22.47 13.80 -4.20
N LEU A 254 -22.46 12.53 -3.80
CA LEU A 254 -22.77 11.39 -4.68
C LEU A 254 -24.21 11.44 -5.17
N LYS A 255 -25.17 11.58 -4.25
CA LYS A 255 -26.59 11.65 -4.59
C LYS A 255 -26.86 12.73 -5.63
N THR A 256 -26.39 13.95 -5.39
CA THR A 256 -26.62 15.08 -6.31
C THR A 256 -25.99 14.83 -7.68
N GLY A 257 -24.75 14.30 -7.72
CA GLY A 257 -24.05 14.02 -8.97
C GLY A 257 -24.67 12.89 -9.78
N VAL A 258 -25.06 11.80 -9.12
CA VAL A 258 -25.71 10.64 -9.75
C VAL A 258 -27.12 11.00 -10.23
N GLU A 259 -27.91 11.73 -9.44
CA GLU A 259 -29.24 12.19 -9.87
C GLU A 259 -29.14 13.10 -11.10
N LYS A 260 -28.16 14.00 -11.13
CA LYS A 260 -27.88 14.82 -12.31
C LYS A 260 -27.47 13.98 -13.52
N PHE A 261 -26.64 12.96 -13.31
CA PHE A 261 -26.23 12.02 -14.37
C PHE A 261 -27.42 11.24 -14.92
N CYS A 262 -28.24 10.62 -14.07
CA CYS A 262 -29.45 9.88 -14.48
C CYS A 262 -30.49 10.79 -15.15
N ASN A 263 -30.53 12.07 -14.77
CA ASN A 263 -31.39 13.05 -15.43
C ASN A 263 -30.95 13.34 -16.88
N HIS A 264 -29.66 13.30 -17.16
CA HIS A 264 -29.12 13.42 -18.52
C HIS A 264 -29.22 12.08 -19.27
N HIS A 265 -28.90 10.98 -18.60
CA HIS A 265 -28.88 9.62 -19.13
C HIS A 265 -30.07 8.80 -18.62
N LYS A 266 -31.25 9.03 -19.20
CA LYS A 266 -32.55 8.47 -18.73
C LYS A 266 -32.63 6.93 -18.65
N LYS A 267 -31.70 6.22 -19.29
CA LYS A 267 -31.63 4.75 -19.25
C LYS A 267 -30.82 4.22 -18.06
N THR A 268 -30.08 5.07 -17.38
CA THR A 268 -29.33 4.75 -16.16
C THR A 268 -30.24 4.88 -14.95
N VAL A 269 -30.23 3.88 -14.07
CA VAL A 269 -30.93 3.94 -12.79
C VAL A 269 -29.95 4.11 -11.65
N TYR A 270 -30.38 4.85 -10.63
CA TYR A 270 -29.64 4.98 -9.39
C TYR A 270 -30.25 4.07 -8.34
N VAL A 271 -29.48 3.11 -7.84
CA VAL A 271 -29.87 2.19 -6.77
C VAL A 271 -29.14 2.58 -5.48
N TYR A 272 -29.90 2.75 -4.41
CA TYR A 272 -29.33 3.05 -3.09
C TYR A 272 -28.83 1.76 -2.44
N ASP A 273 -27.57 1.74 -2.01
CA ASP A 273 -27.01 0.62 -1.25
C ASP A 273 -27.90 0.20 -0.07
N ILE A 274 -28.25 -1.08 -0.05
CA ILE A 274 -29.19 -1.64 0.92
C ILE A 274 -28.69 -1.53 2.36
N LYS A 275 -27.38 -1.65 2.59
CA LYS A 275 -26.81 -1.64 3.94
C LYS A 275 -26.85 -0.24 4.54
N HIS A 276 -26.51 0.77 3.75
CA HIS A 276 -26.68 2.17 4.12
C HIS A 276 -28.15 2.52 4.34
N LYS A 277 -29.06 2.02 3.50
CA LYS A 277 -30.50 2.22 3.66
C LYS A 277 -31.02 1.58 4.96
N SER A 278 -30.71 0.32 5.22
CA SER A 278 -31.07 -0.40 6.45
C SER A 278 -30.56 0.32 7.69
N ALA A 279 -29.30 0.74 7.69
CA ALA A 279 -28.73 1.54 8.77
C ALA A 279 -29.42 2.90 8.95
N SER A 280 -29.87 3.54 7.86
CA SER A 280 -30.66 4.76 7.93
C SER A 280 -32.05 4.53 8.53
N VAL A 281 -32.70 3.41 8.23
CA VAL A 281 -34.00 3.03 8.81
C VAL A 281 -33.85 2.77 10.31
N LEU A 282 -32.86 1.97 10.73
CA LEU A 282 -32.57 1.73 12.15
C LEU A 282 -32.22 3.01 12.88
N LYS A 283 -31.43 3.90 12.25
CA LYS A 283 -31.13 5.21 12.81
C LYS A 283 -32.38 6.01 13.09
N GLN A 284 -33.37 6.00 12.19
CA GLN A 284 -34.61 6.73 12.39
C GLN A 284 -35.46 6.13 13.50
N GLU A 285 -35.45 4.80 13.65
CA GLU A 285 -36.21 4.12 14.70
C GLU A 285 -35.59 4.32 16.09
N LEU A 286 -34.26 4.25 16.20
CA LEU A 286 -33.53 4.31 17.48
C LEU A 286 -33.12 5.73 17.89
N LYS A 287 -33.29 6.73 17.02
CA LYS A 287 -32.88 8.11 17.35
C LYS A 287 -33.94 8.76 18.24
N GLY A 288 -33.53 9.20 19.42
CA GLY A 288 -34.43 9.75 20.43
C GLY A 288 -35.06 8.69 21.32
N ASP A 289 -34.64 7.42 21.20
CA ASP A 289 -34.96 6.36 22.16
C ASP A 289 -33.99 6.47 23.35
N ASP A 290 -34.52 6.89 24.51
CA ASP A 290 -33.75 7.07 25.74
C ASP A 290 -33.14 5.75 26.23
N ASP A 291 -33.83 4.61 26.05
CA ASP A 291 -33.31 3.30 26.43
C ASP A 291 -32.09 2.94 25.58
N TRP A 292 -32.15 3.22 24.28
CA TRP A 292 -31.02 2.98 23.37
C TRP A 292 -29.80 3.84 23.71
N GLU A 293 -30.01 5.12 24.01
CA GLU A 293 -28.93 6.02 24.40
C GLU A 293 -28.32 5.63 25.74
N ASN A 294 -29.15 5.26 26.72
CA ASN A 294 -28.69 4.79 28.03
C ASN A 294 -27.95 3.46 27.93
N TYR A 295 -28.39 2.54 27.08
CA TYR A 295 -27.70 1.29 26.80
C TYR A 295 -26.32 1.53 26.15
N CYS A 296 -26.24 2.43 25.16
CA CYS A 296 -24.98 2.82 24.53
C CYS A 296 -23.98 3.42 25.55
N LYS A 297 -24.46 4.31 26.43
CA LYS A 297 -23.66 4.91 27.51
C LYS A 297 -23.19 3.86 28.50
N TYR A 298 -24.10 3.00 28.98
CA TYR A 298 -23.81 1.89 29.87
C TYR A 298 -22.69 1.00 29.32
N ALA A 299 -22.82 0.55 28.07
CA ALA A 299 -21.81 -0.30 27.44
C ALA A 299 -20.46 0.40 27.26
N SER A 300 -20.45 1.70 26.95
CA SER A 300 -19.20 2.46 26.84
C SER A 300 -18.49 2.60 28.19
N GLN A 301 -19.26 2.89 29.25
CA GLN A 301 -18.75 2.96 30.61
C GLN A 301 -18.22 1.61 31.07
N LYS A 302 -19.02 0.54 30.94
CA LYS A 302 -18.63 -0.81 31.33
C LYS A 302 -17.38 -1.31 30.61
N ARG A 303 -17.23 -0.98 29.34
CA ARG A 303 -16.00 -1.29 28.61
C ARG A 303 -14.78 -0.63 29.24
N ASN A 304 -14.86 0.66 29.58
CA ASN A 304 -13.74 1.37 30.21
C ASN A 304 -13.41 0.81 31.60
N GLU A 305 -14.42 0.40 32.38
CA GLU A 305 -14.25 -0.23 33.70
C GLU A 305 -13.61 -1.64 33.62
N THR A 306 -13.92 -2.41 32.57
CA THR A 306 -13.57 -3.84 32.51
C THR A 306 -12.38 -4.18 31.63
N GLN A 307 -11.99 -3.32 30.67
CA GLN A 307 -10.96 -3.62 29.67
C GLN A 307 -9.55 -3.93 30.22
N GLN A 308 -9.23 -3.48 31.44
CA GLN A 308 -7.94 -3.70 32.11
C GLN A 308 -8.11 -4.47 33.43
N THR A 309 -9.15 -5.30 33.55
CA THR A 309 -9.42 -6.11 34.75
C THR A 309 -9.69 -7.58 34.39
N ARG A 310 -9.88 -8.43 35.40
CA ARG A 310 -10.27 -9.84 35.21
C ARG A 310 -11.59 -10.02 34.43
N PHE A 311 -12.42 -8.97 34.34
CA PHE A 311 -13.68 -8.97 33.59
C PHE A 311 -13.52 -8.65 32.09
N ALA A 312 -12.30 -8.47 31.59
CA ALA A 312 -12.04 -8.26 30.17
C ALA A 312 -12.69 -9.30 29.22
N PRO A 313 -12.82 -10.61 29.58
CA PRO A 313 -13.48 -11.60 28.71
C PRO A 313 -14.97 -11.32 28.43
N VAL A 314 -15.66 -10.60 29.32
CA VAL A 314 -17.09 -10.27 29.20
C VAL A 314 -17.33 -8.81 28.80
N MET A 315 -16.27 -8.04 28.52
CA MET A 315 -16.39 -6.61 28.23
C MET A 315 -17.25 -6.34 26.97
N PRO A 316 -17.99 -5.22 26.95
CA PRO A 316 -18.73 -4.78 25.76
C PRO A 316 -17.80 -4.53 24.55
N PRO A 317 -18.29 -4.75 23.32
CA PRO A 317 -17.53 -4.44 22.11
C PRO A 317 -17.31 -2.92 21.97
N ASN A 318 -16.21 -2.54 21.31
CA ASN A 318 -15.94 -1.13 21.02
C ASN A 318 -16.99 -0.55 20.05
N GLN A 319 -17.61 0.55 20.43
CA GLN A 319 -18.59 1.26 19.60
C GLN A 319 -17.88 2.20 18.63
N LYS A 320 -18.16 2.07 17.33
CA LYS A 320 -17.60 2.99 16.33
C LYS A 320 -18.33 4.33 16.40
N THR A 321 -17.57 5.43 16.32
CA THR A 321 -18.13 6.78 16.24
C THR A 321 -18.75 7.08 14.86
N LYS A 322 -18.15 6.53 13.78
CA LYS A 322 -18.67 6.60 12.40
C LYS A 322 -19.39 5.30 12.03
N ALA A 323 -20.42 5.39 11.19
CA ALA A 323 -21.22 4.24 10.74
C ALA A 323 -21.78 3.38 11.89
N ARG A 324 -22.13 4.02 13.02
CA ARG A 324 -22.58 3.34 14.26
C ARG A 324 -23.77 2.42 14.03
N PHE A 325 -24.75 2.86 13.23
CA PHE A 325 -25.98 2.11 12.95
C PHE A 325 -25.79 0.90 12.03
N MET A 326 -24.69 0.84 11.27
CA MET A 326 -24.33 -0.35 10.47
C MET A 326 -23.71 -1.47 11.33
N ASN A 327 -23.44 -1.22 12.62
CA ASN A 327 -22.73 -2.15 13.50
C ASN A 327 -23.47 -2.41 14.83
N VAL A 328 -24.77 -2.07 14.91
CA VAL A 328 -25.56 -2.16 16.15
C VAL A 328 -25.73 -3.60 16.62
N GLY A 329 -25.90 -4.55 15.70
CA GLY A 329 -26.04 -5.96 16.01
C GLY A 329 -24.89 -6.53 16.83
N ARG A 330 -23.66 -5.98 16.70
CA ARG A 330 -22.52 -6.43 17.52
C ARG A 330 -22.74 -6.14 19.00
N LEU A 331 -23.26 -4.96 19.33
CA LEU A 331 -23.52 -4.54 20.70
C LEU A 331 -24.73 -5.29 21.27
N ILE A 332 -25.83 -5.35 20.51
CA ILE A 332 -27.06 -6.04 20.89
C ILE A 332 -26.77 -7.53 21.18
N ARG A 333 -26.03 -8.20 20.29
CA ARG A 333 -25.65 -9.61 20.45
C ARG A 333 -24.74 -9.85 21.66
N TRP A 334 -23.88 -8.90 22.02
CA TRP A 334 -23.11 -8.98 23.26
C TRP A 334 -24.05 -8.97 24.47
N GLY A 335 -24.98 -8.01 24.54
CA GLY A 335 -25.95 -7.92 25.64
C GLY A 335 -26.81 -9.18 25.76
N LYS A 336 -27.37 -9.65 24.64
CA LYS A 336 -28.19 -10.87 24.58
C LYS A 336 -27.43 -12.11 25.02
N LYS A 337 -26.17 -12.27 24.58
CA LYS A 337 -25.32 -13.40 25.00
C LYS A 337 -25.02 -13.36 26.49
N LEU A 338 -24.71 -12.19 27.04
CA LEU A 338 -24.40 -12.03 28.46
C LEU A 338 -25.64 -12.27 29.35
N LEU A 339 -26.82 -11.78 28.95
CA LEU A 339 -28.09 -12.11 29.61
C LEU A 339 -28.40 -13.62 29.55
N SER A 340 -28.16 -14.28 28.41
CA SER A 340 -28.31 -15.73 28.30
C SER A 340 -27.35 -16.49 29.21
N PHE A 341 -26.17 -15.92 29.47
CA PHE A 341 -25.18 -16.51 30.36
C PHE A 341 -25.68 -16.44 31.81
N PHE A 342 -26.22 -15.31 32.27
CA PHE A 342 -26.83 -15.21 33.61
C PHE A 342 -27.96 -16.22 33.83
N LYS A 343 -28.73 -16.55 32.78
CA LYS A 343 -29.80 -17.57 32.87
C LYS A 343 -29.27 -19.01 32.94
N ARG A 344 -28.14 -19.31 32.30
CA ARG A 344 -27.55 -20.66 32.22
C ARG A 344 -26.60 -20.96 33.38
N ALA A 345 -25.93 -19.94 33.90
CA ALA A 345 -24.85 -20.06 34.86
C ALA A 345 -25.35 -20.35 36.28
N LYS A 346 -25.79 -21.59 36.54
CA LYS A 346 -25.80 -22.17 37.90
C LYS A 346 -24.69 -23.22 38.10
N ASN A 347 -24.14 -23.81 37.02
CA ASN A 347 -23.25 -24.99 37.11
C ASN A 347 -21.92 -24.92 36.32
N GLU A 348 -21.66 -23.90 35.50
CA GLU A 348 -20.41 -23.79 34.72
C GLU A 348 -19.48 -22.74 35.33
N ARG A 349 -18.32 -23.14 35.85
CA ARG A 349 -17.29 -22.20 36.32
C ARG A 349 -16.37 -21.83 35.16
N LEU A 350 -16.23 -20.53 34.88
CA LEU A 350 -15.10 -20.02 34.12
C LEU A 350 -13.87 -20.05 35.03
N ASP A 351 -12.77 -20.65 34.58
CA ASP A 351 -11.53 -20.71 35.37
C ASP A 351 -11.12 -19.31 35.84
N GLY A 352 -11.17 -19.09 37.15
CA GLY A 352 -10.72 -17.85 37.80
C GLY A 352 -11.72 -16.68 37.84
N ILE A 353 -12.97 -16.84 37.39
CA ILE A 353 -14.01 -15.80 37.53
C ILE A 353 -15.30 -16.41 38.09
N ASP A 354 -15.76 -15.89 39.23
CA ASP A 354 -17.04 -16.28 39.80
C ASP A 354 -18.20 -15.68 39.00
N ASN A 355 -19.17 -16.52 38.63
CA ASN A 355 -20.36 -16.10 37.89
C ASN A 355 -21.16 -15.05 38.67
N GLU A 356 -21.20 -15.16 40.01
CA GLU A 356 -21.88 -14.19 40.87
C GLU A 356 -21.22 -12.80 40.79
N GLU A 357 -19.89 -12.75 40.69
CA GLU A 357 -19.17 -11.48 40.52
C GLU A 357 -19.43 -10.85 39.15
N ILE A 358 -19.53 -11.66 38.08
CA ILE A 358 -19.90 -11.17 36.75
C ILE A 358 -21.32 -10.62 36.79
N GLU A 359 -22.26 -11.40 37.31
CA GLU A 359 -23.67 -11.00 37.36
C GLU A 359 -23.86 -9.71 38.17
N LYS A 360 -23.17 -9.57 39.30
CA LYS A 360 -23.16 -8.34 40.09
C LYS A 360 -22.55 -7.16 39.33
N ASN A 361 -21.46 -7.35 38.60
CA ASN A 361 -20.83 -6.26 37.84
C ASN A 361 -21.71 -5.75 36.70
N PHE A 362 -22.53 -6.64 36.12
CA PHE A 362 -23.36 -6.37 34.94
C PHE A 362 -24.86 -6.42 35.25
N GLU A 363 -25.28 -6.33 36.51
CA GLU A 363 -26.68 -6.50 36.92
C GLU A 363 -27.63 -5.51 36.23
N ASP A 364 -27.16 -4.29 36.02
CA ASP A 364 -27.88 -3.22 35.33
C ASP A 364 -28.24 -3.58 33.88
N LEU A 365 -27.55 -4.54 33.27
CA LEU A 365 -27.89 -5.03 31.94
C LEU A 365 -29.31 -5.63 31.88
N LYS A 366 -29.79 -6.20 33.00
CA LYS A 366 -31.14 -6.77 33.11
C LYS A 366 -32.23 -5.73 32.87
N LYS A 367 -31.97 -4.45 33.18
CA LYS A 367 -32.88 -3.33 32.91
C LYS A 367 -33.19 -3.18 31.42
N PHE A 368 -32.25 -3.58 30.56
CA PHE A 368 -32.37 -3.49 29.11
C PHE A 368 -32.84 -4.81 28.47
N GLU A 369 -33.14 -5.88 29.21
CA GLU A 369 -33.39 -7.21 28.63
C GLU A 369 -34.53 -7.24 27.60
N SER A 370 -35.66 -6.61 27.95
CA SER A 370 -36.81 -6.49 27.05
C SER A 370 -36.43 -5.71 25.78
N LYS A 371 -35.77 -4.56 25.95
CA LYS A 371 -35.33 -3.68 24.86
C LYS A 371 -34.26 -4.31 23.97
N ILE A 372 -33.32 -5.06 24.54
CA ILE A 372 -32.32 -5.81 23.78
C ILE A 372 -33.01 -6.86 22.89
N SER A 373 -34.08 -7.50 23.37
CA SER A 373 -34.84 -8.46 22.57
C SER A 373 -35.58 -7.78 21.41
N GLU A 374 -36.16 -6.61 21.65
CA GLU A 374 -36.77 -5.75 20.62
C GLU A 374 -35.72 -5.29 19.59
N TRP A 375 -34.58 -4.76 20.01
CA TRP A 375 -33.53 -4.32 19.07
C TRP A 375 -32.88 -5.47 18.30
N ASP A 376 -32.80 -6.66 18.88
CA ASP A 376 -32.33 -7.88 18.21
C ASP A 376 -33.28 -8.32 17.09
N GLU A 377 -34.58 -8.12 17.27
CA GLU A 377 -35.58 -8.29 16.20
C GLU A 377 -35.32 -7.30 15.05
N LEU A 378 -35.08 -6.01 15.36
CA LEU A 378 -34.77 -5.01 14.33
C LEU A 378 -33.48 -5.34 13.55
N ASP A 379 -32.44 -5.83 14.24
CA ASP A 379 -31.18 -6.29 13.62
C ASP A 379 -31.41 -7.52 12.73
N GLN A 380 -32.30 -8.44 13.12
CA GLN A 380 -32.67 -9.61 12.32
C GLN A 380 -33.41 -9.22 11.04
N ILE A 381 -34.42 -8.35 11.15
CA ILE A 381 -35.20 -7.85 10.01
C ILE A 381 -34.28 -7.16 8.98
N THR A 382 -33.39 -6.29 9.45
CA THR A 382 -32.44 -5.60 8.57
C THR A 382 -31.41 -6.55 7.97
N SER A 383 -30.81 -7.44 8.76
CA SER A 383 -29.84 -8.43 8.28
C SER A 383 -30.45 -9.38 7.24
N LYS A 384 -31.69 -9.82 7.45
CA LYS A 384 -32.42 -10.67 6.50
C LYS A 384 -32.70 -9.93 5.19
N THR A 385 -33.14 -8.68 5.28
CA THR A 385 -33.36 -7.80 4.11
C THR A 385 -32.07 -7.61 3.31
N GLU A 386 -30.97 -7.22 3.97
CA GLU A 386 -29.66 -7.04 3.36
C GLU A 386 -29.18 -8.33 2.67
N SER A 387 -29.36 -9.49 3.33
CA SER A 387 -28.97 -10.79 2.77
C SER A 387 -29.71 -11.15 1.49
N ILE A 388 -31.03 -10.91 1.45
CA ILE A 388 -31.86 -11.16 0.26
C ILE A 388 -31.41 -10.26 -0.90
N ILE A 389 -31.33 -8.94 -0.67
CA ILE A 389 -30.97 -7.99 -1.73
C ILE A 389 -29.54 -8.20 -2.23
N ARG A 390 -28.61 -8.53 -1.33
CA ARG A 390 -27.23 -8.83 -1.69
C ARG A 390 -27.10 -10.09 -2.55
N LYS A 391 -27.90 -11.13 -2.26
CA LYS A 391 -27.83 -12.41 -2.97
C LYS A 391 -28.62 -12.40 -4.28
N ASP A 392 -29.84 -11.91 -4.24
CA ASP A 392 -30.80 -12.07 -5.34
C ASP A 392 -30.91 -10.82 -6.20
N GLY A 393 -30.41 -9.68 -5.72
CA GLY A 393 -30.58 -8.38 -6.37
C GLY A 393 -31.94 -7.75 -6.14
N ILE A 394 -32.19 -6.67 -6.86
CA ILE A 394 -33.49 -6.00 -6.95
C ILE A 394 -34.12 -6.37 -8.29
N PHE A 395 -35.31 -6.96 -8.25
CA PHE A 395 -36.05 -7.44 -9.41
C PHE A 395 -37.56 -7.32 -9.17
N ASN A 396 -38.38 -7.40 -10.21
CA ASN A 396 -39.83 -7.30 -10.09
C ASN A 396 -40.40 -8.43 -9.19
N GLY A 397 -41.05 -8.05 -8.09
CA GLY A 397 -41.60 -8.99 -7.10
C GLY A 397 -40.65 -9.28 -5.93
N CYS A 398 -39.52 -8.58 -5.86
CA CYS A 398 -38.60 -8.64 -4.74
C CYS A 398 -39.26 -8.17 -3.43
N SER A 399 -40.14 -7.17 -3.49
CA SER A 399 -40.94 -6.69 -2.35
C SER A 399 -41.83 -7.79 -1.75
N SER A 400 -42.54 -8.52 -2.60
CA SER A 400 -43.44 -9.62 -2.21
C SER A 400 -42.68 -10.78 -1.58
N LYS A 401 -41.51 -11.11 -2.14
CA LYS A 401 -40.60 -12.10 -1.56
C LYS A 401 -40.12 -11.64 -0.18
N LEU A 402 -39.68 -10.40 -0.05
CA LEU A 402 -39.22 -9.83 1.22
C LEU A 402 -40.31 -9.87 2.29
N LYS A 403 -41.54 -9.46 1.94
CA LYS A 403 -42.70 -9.52 2.84
C LYS A 403 -42.97 -10.94 3.36
N THR A 404 -42.83 -11.94 2.49
CA THR A 404 -43.01 -13.35 2.87
C THR A 404 -41.91 -13.81 3.83
N GLU A 405 -40.66 -13.48 3.52
CA GLU A 405 -39.47 -13.90 4.30
C GLU A 405 -39.35 -13.20 5.65
N LEU A 406 -39.94 -12.01 5.83
CA LEU A 406 -39.91 -11.25 7.08
C LEU A 406 -41.07 -11.59 8.02
N LYS A 407 -42.08 -12.34 7.57
CA LYS A 407 -43.32 -12.57 8.33
C LYS A 407 -43.08 -13.17 9.73
N ASP A 408 -42.15 -14.10 9.83
CA ASP A 408 -41.84 -14.81 11.09
C ASP A 408 -40.85 -14.04 11.98
N GLU A 409 -40.18 -13.03 11.43
CA GLU A 409 -39.22 -12.20 12.16
C GLU A 409 -39.91 -11.08 12.94
N ILE A 410 -41.07 -10.61 12.45
CA ILE A 410 -41.81 -9.49 13.03
C ILE A 410 -42.65 -9.96 14.22
N LYS A 411 -42.37 -9.39 15.39
CA LYS A 411 -42.99 -9.71 16.70
C LYS A 411 -43.45 -8.48 17.44
N THR A 412 -42.86 -7.32 17.16
CA THR A 412 -43.16 -6.05 17.82
C THR A 412 -43.66 -4.99 16.83
N GLU A 413 -44.30 -3.95 17.36
CA GLU A 413 -44.74 -2.82 16.52
C GLU A 413 -43.56 -2.07 15.89
N SER A 414 -42.42 -1.95 16.59
CA SER A 414 -41.20 -1.37 16.04
C SER A 414 -40.62 -2.24 14.93
N GLY A 415 -40.65 -3.57 15.09
CA GLY A 415 -40.34 -4.53 14.03
C GLY A 415 -41.20 -4.32 12.79
N GLN A 416 -42.52 -4.20 12.97
CA GLN A 416 -43.45 -3.93 11.86
C GLN A 416 -43.12 -2.60 11.17
N ARG A 417 -42.89 -1.52 11.92
CA ARG A 417 -42.52 -0.21 11.33
C ARG A 417 -41.22 -0.26 10.54
N VAL A 418 -40.20 -0.98 11.03
CA VAL A 418 -38.92 -1.14 10.32
C VAL A 418 -39.12 -2.00 9.06
N ALA A 419 -39.85 -3.11 9.16
CA ALA A 419 -40.17 -3.95 8.01
C ALA A 419 -40.93 -3.18 6.93
N ASP A 420 -41.96 -2.43 7.29
CA ASP A 420 -42.75 -1.62 6.35
C ASP A 420 -41.88 -0.57 5.64
N LYS A 421 -41.00 0.13 6.37
CA LYS A 421 -40.06 1.10 5.78
C LYS A 421 -39.11 0.45 4.77
N LEU A 422 -38.68 -0.79 5.02
CA LEU A 422 -37.79 -1.53 4.13
C LEU A 422 -38.53 -2.11 2.92
N ILE A 423 -39.70 -2.71 3.13
CA ILE A 423 -40.56 -3.23 2.06
C ILE A 423 -40.97 -2.09 1.12
N ASN A 424 -41.48 -0.97 1.64
CA ASN A 424 -41.84 0.19 0.84
C ASN A 424 -40.64 0.75 0.08
N PHE A 425 -39.43 0.71 0.66
CA PHE A 425 -38.23 1.10 -0.06
C PHE A 425 -37.95 0.15 -1.25
N ILE A 426 -38.02 -1.16 -1.03
CA ILE A 426 -37.80 -2.15 -2.10
C ILE A 426 -38.89 -2.09 -3.17
N GLU A 427 -40.14 -1.85 -2.79
CA GLU A 427 -41.25 -1.61 -3.74
C GLU A 427 -40.94 -0.43 -4.67
N ASN A 428 -40.33 0.64 -4.16
CA ASN A 428 -39.92 1.76 -5.01
C ASN A 428 -38.70 1.41 -5.88
N GLU A 429 -37.71 0.71 -5.33
CA GLU A 429 -36.50 0.32 -6.08
C GLU A 429 -36.79 -0.71 -7.17
N GLU A 430 -37.70 -1.66 -6.95
CA GLU A 430 -38.00 -2.72 -7.94
C GLU A 430 -38.61 -2.15 -9.23
N THR A 431 -39.33 -1.02 -9.17
CA THR A 431 -39.85 -0.34 -10.36
C THR A 431 -38.78 0.09 -11.36
N LYS A 432 -37.52 0.19 -10.92
CA LYS A 432 -36.37 0.56 -11.75
C LYS A 432 -35.86 -0.61 -12.60
N ALA A 433 -36.21 -1.85 -12.24
CA ALA A 433 -35.81 -3.06 -12.95
C ALA A 433 -36.71 -3.30 -14.17
N ARG A 434 -36.09 -3.68 -15.29
CA ARG A 434 -36.81 -4.14 -16.48
C ARG A 434 -37.35 -5.57 -16.25
N PRO A 435 -38.34 -6.02 -17.06
CA PRO A 435 -38.75 -7.42 -17.04
C PRO A 435 -37.55 -8.37 -17.19
N ASN A 436 -37.45 -9.36 -16.31
CA ASN A 436 -36.36 -10.34 -16.25
C ASN A 436 -34.95 -9.76 -15.97
N GLU A 437 -34.86 -8.52 -15.50
CA GLU A 437 -33.60 -7.90 -15.07
C GLU A 437 -33.43 -8.04 -13.55
N LYS A 438 -32.17 -8.17 -13.11
CA LYS A 438 -31.80 -8.10 -11.69
C LYS A 438 -30.73 -7.03 -11.51
N LEU A 439 -31.03 -6.03 -10.70
CA LEU A 439 -30.15 -4.92 -10.38
C LEU A 439 -29.33 -5.25 -9.11
N VAL A 440 -28.13 -4.68 -9.00
CA VAL A 440 -27.23 -4.92 -7.88
C VAL A 440 -27.58 -3.97 -6.73
N GLY A 441 -28.14 -4.49 -5.64
CA GLY A 441 -28.56 -3.66 -4.51
C GLY A 441 -27.48 -3.35 -3.46
N SER A 442 -26.22 -3.73 -3.68
CA SER A 442 -25.17 -3.62 -2.65
C SER A 442 -23.83 -3.11 -3.17
N SER A 443 -23.22 -2.19 -2.40
CA SER A 443 -21.86 -1.68 -2.61
C SER A 443 -20.81 -2.35 -1.72
N GLU A 444 -21.12 -3.43 -0.98
CA GLU A 444 -20.18 -4.06 -0.03
C GLU A 444 -18.80 -4.42 -0.63
N VAL A 445 -18.74 -4.72 -1.93
CA VAL A 445 -17.48 -5.02 -2.63
C VAL A 445 -16.52 -3.83 -2.61
N ILE A 446 -17.01 -2.59 -2.77
CA ILE A 446 -16.17 -1.37 -2.76
C ILE A 446 -15.73 -1.03 -1.32
N GLU A 447 -16.61 -1.21 -0.34
CA GLU A 447 -16.28 -1.04 1.08
C GLU A 447 -15.15 -2.00 1.49
N SER A 448 -15.22 -3.24 1.02
CA SER A 448 -14.21 -4.27 1.26
C SER A 448 -12.86 -3.91 0.62
N VAL A 449 -12.88 -3.35 -0.60
CA VAL A 449 -11.67 -2.81 -1.27
C VAL A 449 -11.07 -1.66 -0.46
N PHE A 450 -11.87 -0.71 0.02
CA PHE A 450 -11.37 0.37 0.87
C PHE A 450 -10.86 -0.13 2.22
N GLY A 451 -11.48 -1.14 2.81
CA GLY A 451 -10.96 -1.81 4.02
C GLY A 451 -9.56 -2.38 3.79
N LYS A 452 -9.32 -3.01 2.64
CA LYS A 452 -8.00 -3.51 2.24
C LYS A 452 -7.00 -2.38 1.98
N LEU A 453 -7.42 -1.28 1.36
CA LEU A 453 -6.57 -0.09 1.15
C LEU A 453 -6.04 0.44 2.48
N LYS A 454 -6.92 0.66 3.47
CA LYS A 454 -6.54 1.15 4.80
C LYS A 454 -5.52 0.24 5.48
N ARG A 455 -5.68 -1.08 5.34
CA ARG A 455 -4.69 -2.06 5.83
C ARG A 455 -3.33 -1.92 5.13
N ILE A 456 -3.32 -1.70 3.81
CA ILE A 456 -2.08 -1.55 3.03
C ILE A 456 -1.35 -0.25 3.38
N GLU A 457 -2.09 0.84 3.58
CA GLU A 457 -1.52 2.13 3.94
C GLU A 457 -1.04 2.16 5.39
N GLY A 458 -1.71 1.44 6.30
CA GLY A 458 -1.36 1.39 7.71
C GLY A 458 -1.29 2.80 8.29
N ASP A 459 -0.16 3.15 8.90
CA ASP A 459 0.05 4.49 9.46
C ASP A 459 0.03 5.63 8.41
N GLN A 460 0.23 5.31 7.12
CA GLN A 460 0.18 6.31 6.04
C GLN A 460 -1.25 6.77 5.70
N GLU A 461 -2.30 6.05 6.13
CA GLU A 461 -3.71 6.51 5.99
C GLU A 461 -3.89 7.90 6.62
N LYS A 462 -3.04 8.23 7.61
CA LYS A 462 -3.04 9.50 8.35
C LYS A 462 -2.27 10.64 7.64
N SER A 463 -1.72 10.41 6.45
CA SER A 463 -0.81 11.35 5.77
C SER A 463 -1.26 11.74 4.35
N GLY A 464 -2.56 11.60 4.05
CA GLY A 464 -3.13 11.93 2.73
C GLY A 464 -2.82 10.88 1.66
N PHE A 465 -3.46 11.00 0.49
CA PHE A 465 -3.38 9.96 -0.52
C PHE A 465 -1.96 9.87 -1.08
N THR A 466 -1.45 8.64 -1.18
CA THR A 466 -0.18 8.35 -1.85
C THR A 466 -0.45 7.48 -3.06
N GLY A 467 0.57 7.24 -3.89
CA GLY A 467 0.46 6.28 -5.00
C GLY A 467 0.00 4.87 -4.59
N ASN A 468 -0.03 4.54 -3.28
CA ASN A 468 -0.66 3.31 -2.78
C ASN A 468 -2.15 3.23 -3.08
N VAL A 469 -2.83 4.36 -3.37
CA VAL A 469 -4.24 4.36 -3.78
C VAL A 469 -4.47 3.47 -5.00
N LEU A 470 -3.50 3.35 -5.92
CA LEU A 470 -3.55 2.44 -7.06
C LEU A 470 -3.69 0.96 -6.67
N SER A 471 -3.38 0.59 -5.41
CA SER A 471 -3.59 -0.76 -4.92
C SER A 471 -5.07 -1.18 -4.95
N VAL A 472 -6.02 -0.24 -4.87
CA VAL A 472 -7.45 -0.56 -5.03
C VAL A 472 -7.74 -1.18 -6.39
N CYS A 473 -7.10 -0.68 -7.45
CA CYS A 473 -7.23 -1.21 -8.80
C CYS A 473 -6.51 -2.55 -8.95
N ALA A 474 -5.43 -2.79 -8.18
CA ALA A 474 -4.73 -4.06 -8.19
C ALA A 474 -5.53 -5.20 -7.52
N MET A 475 -6.35 -4.87 -6.52
CA MET A 475 -7.17 -5.81 -5.74
C MET A 475 -8.34 -6.41 -6.50
N VAL A 476 -8.87 -5.66 -7.48
CA VAL A 476 -10.05 -6.04 -8.25
C VAL A 476 -9.66 -6.66 -9.58
N SER A 477 -10.58 -7.38 -10.21
CA SER A 477 -10.40 -8.21 -11.39
C SER A 477 -9.37 -9.34 -11.22
N LYS A 478 -9.51 -10.40 -12.02
CA LYS A 478 -8.59 -11.54 -11.96
C LYS A 478 -7.15 -11.12 -12.27
N THR A 479 -6.23 -11.48 -11.37
CA THR A 479 -4.79 -11.28 -11.58
C THR A 479 -4.16 -12.58 -12.07
N THR A 480 -3.67 -12.60 -13.30
CA THR A 480 -2.94 -13.75 -13.87
C THR A 480 -1.45 -13.45 -14.00
N LEU A 481 -0.63 -14.49 -14.18
CA LEU A 481 0.80 -14.34 -14.45
C LEU A 481 1.05 -13.53 -15.73
N GLU A 482 0.26 -13.77 -16.77
CA GLU A 482 0.32 -13.01 -18.02
C GLU A 482 0.00 -11.52 -17.80
N MET A 483 -1.03 -11.23 -17.00
CA MET A 483 -1.37 -9.85 -16.66
C MET A 483 -0.25 -9.16 -15.88
N ILE A 484 0.39 -9.84 -14.94
CA ILE A 484 1.56 -9.30 -14.23
C ILE A 484 2.68 -8.99 -15.21
N LYS A 485 2.99 -9.91 -16.13
CA LYS A 485 4.00 -9.70 -17.16
C LYS A 485 3.69 -8.45 -17.98
N LYS A 486 2.47 -8.35 -18.54
CA LYS A 486 2.02 -7.20 -19.33
C LYS A 486 2.08 -5.90 -18.51
N ALA A 487 1.63 -5.91 -17.26
CA ALA A 487 1.65 -4.75 -16.38
C ALA A 487 3.08 -4.23 -16.14
N MET A 488 4.03 -5.13 -15.85
CA MET A 488 5.42 -4.75 -15.61
C MET A 488 6.09 -4.21 -16.88
N GLU A 489 5.81 -4.81 -18.04
CA GLU A 489 6.41 -4.41 -19.31
C GLU A 489 5.82 -3.13 -19.89
N THR A 490 4.53 -2.85 -19.61
CA THR A 490 3.81 -1.69 -20.15
C THR A 490 4.01 -0.46 -19.28
N ILE A 491 3.85 -0.59 -17.95
CA ILE A 491 3.90 0.56 -17.05
C ILE A 491 5.34 0.82 -16.61
N SER A 492 5.93 1.88 -17.16
CA SER A 492 7.26 2.34 -16.78
C SER A 492 7.25 3.14 -15.47
N THR A 493 8.40 3.26 -14.80
CA THR A 493 8.53 4.12 -13.61
C THR A 493 8.19 5.59 -13.91
N PRO A 494 8.64 6.20 -15.02
CA PRO A 494 8.23 7.56 -15.39
C PRO A 494 6.72 7.72 -15.51
N CYS A 495 6.05 6.83 -16.26
CA CYS A 495 4.58 6.83 -16.42
C CYS A 495 3.85 6.75 -15.07
N LEU A 496 4.32 5.87 -14.17
CA LEU A 496 3.74 5.75 -12.85
C LEU A 496 3.91 7.03 -12.01
N ASN A 497 5.09 7.66 -12.07
CA ASN A 497 5.36 8.88 -11.33
C ASN A 497 4.58 10.07 -11.89
N GLU A 498 4.45 10.17 -13.21
CA GLU A 498 3.64 11.17 -13.91
C GLU A 498 2.18 11.09 -13.47
N TRP A 499 1.60 9.87 -13.50
CA TRP A 499 0.24 9.67 -13.00
C TRP A 499 0.08 10.11 -11.54
N CYS A 500 1.05 9.76 -10.68
CA CYS A 500 1.01 10.17 -9.27
C CYS A 500 1.09 11.69 -9.12
N MET A 501 1.92 12.35 -9.91
CA MET A 501 2.10 13.80 -9.84
C MET A 501 0.86 14.56 -10.34
N GLU A 502 0.27 14.11 -11.44
CA GLU A 502 -0.93 14.73 -12.04
C GLU A 502 -2.17 14.56 -11.17
N ASN A 503 -2.35 13.38 -10.56
CA ASN A 503 -3.59 13.05 -9.84
C ASN A 503 -3.51 13.31 -8.33
N LEU A 504 -2.33 13.19 -7.71
CA LEU A 504 -2.16 13.31 -6.26
C LEU A 504 -1.32 14.52 -5.85
N GLY A 505 -0.41 14.99 -6.71
CA GLY A 505 0.55 16.04 -6.37
C GLY A 505 1.53 15.65 -5.26
N ASP A 506 1.99 16.64 -4.48
CA ASP A 506 2.92 16.41 -3.37
C ASP A 506 2.19 15.77 -2.17
N SER A 507 2.68 14.62 -1.70
CA SER A 507 2.20 14.02 -0.43
C SER A 507 2.38 14.99 0.76
N ILE A 508 1.54 14.85 1.80
CA ILE A 508 1.64 15.67 3.02
C ILE A 508 3.04 15.58 3.63
N GLN A 509 3.67 14.40 3.60
CA GLN A 509 5.03 14.25 4.12
C GLN A 509 6.07 15.01 3.27
N CYS A 510 5.91 15.07 1.95
CA CYS A 510 6.74 15.92 1.10
C CYS A 510 6.52 17.39 1.40
N GLN A 511 5.26 17.84 1.54
CA GLN A 511 4.94 19.21 1.93
C GLN A 511 5.55 19.56 3.30
N ARG A 512 5.39 18.67 4.29
CA ARG A 512 5.98 18.81 5.62
C ARG A 512 7.50 18.93 5.57
N LYS A 513 8.19 18.12 4.77
CA LYS A 513 9.65 18.24 4.57
C LYS A 513 10.05 19.56 3.91
N LYS A 514 9.25 20.07 2.97
CA LYS A 514 9.51 21.37 2.32
C LYS A 514 9.34 22.53 3.33
N ILE A 515 8.28 22.49 4.13
CA ILE A 515 7.97 23.52 5.15
C ILE A 515 8.99 23.49 6.30
N LEU A 516 9.33 22.30 6.80
CA LEU A 516 10.25 22.12 7.93
C LEU A 516 11.73 22.10 7.52
N LYS A 517 12.05 22.45 6.27
CA LYS A 517 13.44 22.53 5.81
C LYS A 517 14.11 23.71 6.53
N PRO A 518 15.17 23.49 7.32
CA PRO A 518 15.82 24.59 8.03
C PRO A 518 16.36 25.61 7.02
N CYS A 519 16.06 26.89 7.26
CA CYS A 519 16.62 27.99 6.46
C CYS A 519 18.14 27.96 6.66
N MET A 520 18.90 27.61 5.62
CA MET A 520 20.35 27.81 5.67
C MET A 520 20.58 29.31 5.73
N LYS A 521 21.03 29.82 6.89
CA LYS A 521 21.58 31.18 6.97
C LYS A 521 22.71 31.25 5.93
N GLU A 522 22.54 32.11 4.93
CA GLU A 522 23.64 32.51 4.06
C GLU A 522 24.81 32.92 4.95
N GLY A 523 25.96 32.28 4.71
CA GLY A 523 27.18 32.57 5.44
C GLY A 523 27.49 34.05 5.30
N VAL A 524 27.53 34.74 6.44
CA VAL A 524 28.21 36.02 6.55
C VAL A 524 29.63 35.80 6.05
N ALA A 525 29.93 36.38 4.88
CA ALA A 525 31.29 36.48 4.38
C ALA A 525 32.11 37.23 5.45
N SER A 526 32.99 36.50 6.11
CA SER A 526 34.07 37.07 6.90
C SER A 526 35.04 37.76 5.93
N ASN A 527 34.97 39.09 5.89
CA ASN A 527 36.08 39.94 5.45
C ASN A 527 37.12 40.06 6.56
#